data_AF-A0A534RSU9-F1
#
_entry.id   AF-A0A534RSU9-F1
#
_cell.length_a   1.000
_cell.length_b   1.000
_cell.length_c   1.000
_cell.angle_alpha   90.00
_cell.angle_beta   90.00
_cell.angle_gamma   90.00
#
_symmetry.space_group_name_H-M   'P 1'
#
loop_
_entity.id
_entity.type
_entity.pdbx_description
1 polymer ?
#
loop_
_entity_poly.entity_id
_entity_poly.type
_entity_poly.pdbx_seq_one_letter_code
_entity_poly.pdbx_strand_id
1 'polypeptide(L)'
;MEVAQHVAELRRQGELLAQAAARAGLDASIPTCPDWRMRDLLQHMGDVHRWAAAHITQRRALGIRDVAGVAGPLPDDPGLLDWYREGHAALVRTLESAAPDLECWTFL
;
A
#
# COMPACT_ATOMS: atom_id res chain seq x y z
N MET A 1 -4.34 -18.81 -12.12
CA MET A 1 -3.27 -17.87 -11.72
C MET A 1 -3.21 -17.96 -10.22
N GLU A 2 -2.10 -18.45 -9.68
CA GLU A 2 -2.02 -18.82 -8.26
C GLU A 2 -1.88 -17.56 -7.39
N VAL A 3 -2.65 -17.43 -6.31
CA VAL A 3 -2.62 -16.28 -5.38
C VAL A 3 -1.20 -15.92 -4.95
N ALA A 4 -0.36 -16.93 -4.72
CA ALA A 4 1.06 -16.75 -4.37
C ALA A 4 1.86 -15.96 -5.42
N GLN A 5 1.55 -16.11 -6.72
CA GLN A 5 2.21 -15.34 -7.78
C GLN A 5 1.85 -13.86 -7.71
N HIS A 6 0.59 -13.53 -7.42
CA HIS A 6 0.16 -12.15 -7.23
C HIS A 6 0.81 -11.50 -6.02
N VAL A 7 0.92 -12.22 -4.91
CA VAL A 7 1.58 -11.72 -3.69
C VAL A 7 3.07 -11.49 -3.94
N ALA A 8 3.74 -12.39 -4.66
CA ALA A 8 5.14 -12.23 -5.04
C ALA A 8 5.35 -11.02 -5.95
N GLU A 9 4.47 -10.79 -6.93
CA GLU A 9 4.55 -9.63 -7.81
C GLU A 9 4.25 -8.33 -7.06
N LEU A 10 3.26 -8.31 -6.17
CA LEU A 10 2.98 -7.17 -5.30
C LEU A 10 4.24 -6.79 -4.50
N ARG A 11 4.86 -7.76 -3.83
CA ARG A 11 6.11 -7.57 -3.08
C ARG A 11 7.17 -6.88 -3.95
N ARG A 12 7.45 -7.45 -5.11
CA ARG A 12 8.47 -6.95 -6.05
C ARG A 12 8.16 -5.55 -6.53
N GLN A 13 6.92 -5.25 -6.91
CA GLN A 13 6.53 -3.95 -7.45
C GLN A 13 6.61 -2.84 -6.39
N GLY A 14 6.17 -3.09 -5.16
CA GLY A 14 6.29 -2.09 -4.11
C GLY A 14 7.75 -1.79 -3.72
N GLU A 15 8.62 -2.80 -3.76
CA GLU A 15 10.07 -2.58 -3.57
C GLU A 15 10.69 -1.76 -4.71
N LEU A 16 10.32 -2.03 -5.96
CA LEU A 16 10.76 -1.26 -7.12
C LEU A 16 10.29 0.19 -7.06
N LEU A 17 9.05 0.44 -6.63
CA LEU A 17 8.52 1.79 -6.42
C LEU A 17 9.32 2.52 -5.33
N ALA A 18 9.57 1.89 -4.18
CA ALA A 18 10.38 2.49 -3.11
C ALA A 18 11.80 2.85 -3.59
N GLN A 19 12.42 1.99 -4.39
CA GLN A 19 13.74 2.26 -4.96
C GLN A 19 13.70 3.39 -5.99
N ALA A 20 12.68 3.44 -6.84
CA ALA A 20 12.50 4.52 -7.81
C ALA A 20 12.29 5.86 -7.10
N ALA A 21 11.46 5.89 -6.06
CA ALA A 21 11.22 7.07 -5.24
C ALA A 21 12.50 7.57 -4.56
N ALA A 22 13.29 6.67 -3.99
CA ALA A 22 14.56 7.02 -3.36
C ALA A 22 15.56 7.66 -4.35
N ARG A 23 15.57 7.20 -5.60
CA ARG A 23 16.44 7.74 -6.66
C ARG A 23 15.95 9.06 -7.22
N ALA A 24 14.64 9.20 -7.41
CA ALA A 24 14.04 10.38 -8.04
C ALA A 24 13.88 11.56 -7.07
N GLY A 25 13.69 11.28 -5.78
CA GLY A 25 13.37 12.29 -4.77
C GLY A 25 11.87 12.60 -4.68
N LEU A 26 11.45 13.14 -3.54
CA LEU A 26 10.03 13.35 -3.21
C LEU A 26 9.32 14.40 -4.08
N ASP A 27 10.07 15.30 -4.71
CA ASP A 27 9.54 16.36 -5.57
C ASP A 27 9.51 16.02 -7.06
N ALA A 28 9.95 14.82 -7.44
CA ALA A 28 9.85 14.35 -8.81
C ALA A 28 8.38 14.31 -9.27
N SER A 29 8.10 14.86 -10.45
CA SER A 29 6.76 14.82 -11.05
C SER A 29 6.40 13.43 -11.55
N ILE A 30 5.10 13.10 -11.51
CA ILE A 30 4.56 11.83 -11.99
C ILE A 30 3.80 12.06 -13.30
N PRO A 31 4.35 11.74 -14.49
CA PRO A 31 3.73 12.09 -15.77
C PRO A 31 2.33 11.50 -16.00
N THR A 32 2.05 10.35 -15.42
CA THR A 32 0.74 9.68 -15.51
C THR A 32 -0.31 10.27 -14.55
N CYS A 33 0.13 11.10 -13.60
CA CYS A 33 -0.70 11.78 -12.61
C CYS A 33 -0.27 13.26 -12.57
N PRO A 34 -0.75 14.10 -13.52
CA PRO A 34 -0.11 15.38 -13.87
C PRO A 34 0.06 16.41 -12.73
N ASP A 35 -0.66 16.26 -11.61
CA ASP A 35 -0.57 17.14 -10.44
C ASP A 35 0.20 16.51 -9.26
N TRP A 36 0.64 15.27 -9.42
CA TRP A 36 1.29 14.52 -8.34
C TRP A 36 2.80 14.63 -8.43
N ARG A 37 3.39 14.78 -7.26
CA ARG A 37 4.79 14.51 -6.99
C ARG A 37 4.95 13.11 -6.41
N MET A 38 6.19 12.64 -6.33
CA MET A 38 6.52 11.34 -5.74
C MET A 38 6.01 11.21 -4.30
N ARG A 39 6.01 12.29 -3.50
CA ARG A 39 5.39 12.31 -2.16
C ARG A 39 3.90 11.95 -2.18
N ASP A 40 3.15 12.47 -3.14
CA ASP A 40 1.70 12.26 -3.24
C ASP A 40 1.43 10.80 -3.64
N LEU A 41 2.25 10.27 -4.56
CA LEU A 41 2.18 8.86 -4.95
C LEU A 41 2.53 7.92 -3.78
N LEU A 42 3.57 8.21 -3.02
CA LEU A 42 3.97 7.40 -1.86
C LEU A 42 2.90 7.42 -0.76
N GLN A 43 2.35 8.61 -0.46
CA GLN A 43 1.23 8.74 0.47
C GLN A 43 0.05 7.89 0.02
N HIS A 44 -0.43 8.09 -1.20
CA HIS A 44 -1.59 7.39 -1.72
C HIS A 44 -1.41 5.87 -1.69
N MET A 45 -0.26 5.37 -2.15
CA MET A 45 -0.02 3.93 -2.16
C MET A 45 0.13 3.37 -0.75
N GLY A 46 0.76 4.10 0.18
CA GLY A 46 0.82 3.68 1.58
C GLY A 46 -0.55 3.64 2.26
N ASP A 47 -1.41 4.61 1.96
CA ASP A 47 -2.81 4.63 2.41
C ASP A 47 -3.56 3.39 1.91
N VAL A 48 -3.45 3.09 0.61
CA VAL A 48 -4.06 1.90 -0.02
C VAL A 48 -3.54 0.61 0.63
N HIS A 49 -2.24 0.51 0.90
CA HIS A 49 -1.66 -0.68 1.54
C HIS A 49 -2.24 -0.92 2.93
N ARG A 50 -2.32 0.13 3.76
CA ARG A 50 -2.87 0.04 5.12
C ARG A 50 -4.37 -0.25 5.09
N TRP A 51 -5.10 0.38 4.18
CA TRP A 51 -6.53 0.14 3.96
C TRP A 51 -6.82 -1.31 3.54
N ALA A 52 -6.07 -1.86 2.59
CA ALA A 52 -6.25 -3.25 2.15
C ALA A 52 -5.91 -4.25 3.27
N ALA A 53 -4.81 -4.01 3.99
CA ALA A 53 -4.42 -4.86 5.12
C ALA A 53 -5.49 -4.86 6.23
N ALA A 54 -6.14 -3.72 6.48
CA ALA A 54 -7.21 -3.59 7.47
C ALA A 54 -8.46 -4.43 7.13
N HIS A 55 -8.84 -4.53 5.85
CA HIS A 55 -9.97 -5.37 5.44
C HIS A 55 -9.76 -6.84 5.79
N ILE A 56 -8.56 -7.34 5.49
CA ILE A 56 -8.17 -8.73 5.70
C ILE A 56 -8.04 -9.01 7.19
N THR A 57 -7.26 -8.21 7.91
CA THR A 57 -6.99 -8.42 9.34
C THR A 57 -8.23 -8.29 10.22
N GLN A 58 -9.14 -7.37 9.89
CA GLN A 58 -10.36 -7.14 10.65
C GLN A 58 -11.56 -7.95 10.14
N ARG A 59 -11.39 -8.75 9.07
CA ARG A 59 -12.42 -9.57 8.43
C ARG A 59 -13.73 -8.80 8.18
N ARG A 60 -13.60 -7.58 7.68
CA ARG A 60 -14.75 -6.66 7.56
C ARG A 60 -15.74 -7.20 6.54
N ALA A 61 -17.04 -7.18 6.88
CA ALA A 61 -18.11 -7.52 5.94
C ALA A 61 -18.48 -6.37 4.98
N LEU A 62 -18.06 -5.14 5.28
CA LEU A 62 -18.32 -3.94 4.50
C LEU A 62 -17.02 -3.18 4.24
N GLY A 63 -16.95 -2.51 3.08
CA GLY A 63 -15.80 -1.70 2.71
C GLY A 63 -15.57 -0.51 3.63
N ILE A 64 -14.31 -0.24 3.95
CA ILE A 64 -13.91 0.92 4.73
C ILE A 64 -13.92 2.16 3.84
N ARG A 65 -14.73 3.15 4.20
CA ARG A 65 -14.85 4.41 3.47
C ARG A 65 -13.84 5.46 3.93
N ASP A 66 -13.47 5.42 5.21
CA ASP A 66 -12.49 6.33 5.80
C ASP A 66 -11.08 5.74 5.67
N VAL A 67 -10.46 5.95 4.51
CA VAL A 67 -9.10 5.49 4.23
C VAL A 67 -8.08 6.19 5.13
N ALA A 68 -8.19 7.51 5.28
CA ALA A 68 -7.26 8.30 6.07
C ALA A 68 -7.28 7.90 7.55
N GLY A 69 -8.47 7.66 8.12
CA GLY A 69 -8.61 7.16 9.49
C GLY A 69 -7.96 5.79 9.72
N VAL A 70 -7.92 4.93 8.69
CA VAL A 70 -7.25 3.62 8.76
C VAL A 70 -5.75 3.72 8.55
N ALA A 71 -5.31 4.52 7.59
CA ALA A 71 -3.90 4.70 7.30
C ALA A 71 -3.15 5.33 8.49
N GLY A 72 -3.85 6.16 9.25
CA GLY A 72 -3.29 6.86 10.41
C GLY A 72 -2.51 8.10 9.99
N PRO A 73 -1.73 8.69 10.92
CA PRO A 73 -1.02 9.92 10.65
C PRO A 73 0.09 9.71 9.61
N LEU A 74 0.15 10.62 8.65
CA LEU A 74 1.26 10.71 7.71
C LEU A 74 2.49 11.29 8.41
N PRO A 75 3.69 10.72 8.26
CA PRO A 75 4.92 11.32 8.77
C PRO A 75 5.36 12.51 7.90
N ASP A 76 6.34 13.25 8.40
CA ASP A 76 7.05 14.26 7.62
C ASP A 76 7.86 13.62 6.48
N ASP A 77 8.26 14.43 5.50
CA ASP A 77 9.03 14.02 4.31
C ASP A 77 10.16 13.01 4.58
N PRO A 78 11.05 13.20 5.58
CA PRO A 78 12.14 12.26 5.81
C PRO A 78 11.67 10.84 6.18
N GLY A 79 10.50 10.72 6.80
CA GLY A 79 9.91 9.44 7.22
C GLY A 79 8.98 8.81 6.20
N LEU A 80 8.61 9.53 5.13
CA LEU A 80 7.56 9.08 4.20
C LEU A 80 7.93 7.78 3.47
N LEU A 81 9.19 7.64 3.06
CA LEU A 81 9.63 6.45 2.33
C LEU A 81 9.62 5.20 3.22
N ASP A 82 10.02 5.35 4.48
CA ASP A 82 10.01 4.23 5.42
C ASP A 82 8.58 3.87 5.82
N TRP A 83 7.71 4.86 6.03
CA TRP A 83 6.28 4.64 6.28
C TRP A 83 5.60 3.90 5.12
N TYR A 84 5.94 4.24 3.87
CA TYR A 84 5.47 3.51 2.69
C TYR A 84 5.94 2.04 2.71
N ARG A 85 7.24 1.81 2.96
CA ARG A 85 7.83 0.46 3.02
C ARG A 85 7.20 -0.39 4.10
N GLU A 86 6.95 0.18 5.27
CA GLU A 86 6.30 -0.50 6.38
C GLU A 86 4.87 -0.92 6.02
N GLY A 87 4.09 -0.02 5.43
CA GLY A 87 2.73 -0.30 4.97
C GLY A 87 2.71 -1.40 3.90
N HIS A 88 3.60 -1.31 2.91
CA HIS A 88 3.78 -2.32 1.87
C HIS A 88 4.11 -3.70 2.44
N ALA A 89 5.14 -3.75 3.30
CA ALA A 89 5.57 -5.00 3.91
C ALA A 89 4.49 -5.60 4.83
N ALA A 90 3.71 -4.76 5.50
CA ALA A 90 2.57 -5.20 6.31
C ALA A 90 1.49 -5.85 5.43
N LEU A 91 1.09 -5.21 4.32
CA LEU A 91 0.11 -5.79 3.41
C LEU A 91 0.56 -7.14 2.84
N VAL A 92 1.82 -7.22 2.39
CA VAL A 92 2.36 -8.48 1.86
C VAL A 92 2.31 -9.59 2.91
N ARG A 93 2.77 -9.34 4.15
CA ARG A 93 2.69 -10.32 5.25
C ARG A 93 1.24 -10.73 5.54
N THR A 94 0.33 -9.76 5.56
CA THR A 94 -1.09 -10.01 5.77
C THR A 94 -1.66 -10.96 4.72
N LEU A 95 -1.34 -10.75 3.44
CA LEU A 95 -1.78 -11.63 2.34
C LEU A 95 -1.14 -13.03 2.41
N GLU A 96 0.14 -13.14 2.75
CA GLU A 96 0.84 -14.42 2.88
C GLU A 96 0.31 -15.27 4.04
N SER A 97 -0.14 -14.61 5.11
CA SER A 97 -0.66 -15.27 6.32
C SER A 97 -2.17 -15.50 6.32
N ALA A 98 -2.89 -14.97 5.32
CA ALA A 98 -4.34 -15.08 5.24
C ALA A 98 -4.75 -16.55 5.03
N ALA A 99 -5.81 -16.97 5.71
CA ALA A 99 -6.35 -18.31 5.52
C ALA A 99 -6.92 -18.44 4.08
N PRO A 100 -6.75 -19.59 3.41
CA PRO A 100 -7.25 -19.78 2.05
C PRO A 100 -8.78 -19.64 1.92
N ASP A 101 -9.51 -19.86 3.01
CA ASP A 101 -10.96 -19.76 3.14
C ASP A 101 -11.42 -18.46 3.80
N LEU A 102 -10.55 -17.45 3.91
CA LEU A 102 -10.90 -16.17 4.52
C LEU A 102 -12.00 -15.47 3.72
N GLU A 103 -13.13 -15.23 4.37
CA GLU A 103 -14.17 -14.34 3.89
C GLU A 103 -13.95 -12.93 4.44
N CYS A 104 -13.82 -11.96 3.53
CA CYS A 104 -13.85 -10.54 3.86
C CYS A 104 -14.39 -9.76 2.67
N TRP A 105 -14.77 -8.50 2.92
CA TRP A 105 -15.18 -7.60 1.86
C TRP A 105 -14.00 -7.39 0.90
N THR A 106 -14.29 -7.50 -0.38
CA THR A 106 -13.39 -7.13 -1.48
C THR A 106 -14.11 -6.11 -2.37
N PHE A 107 -13.33 -5.35 -3.14
CA PHE A 107 -13.87 -4.52 -4.20
C PHE A 107 -13.60 -5.23 -5.52
N LEU A 108 -14.66 -5.51 -6.28
CA LEU A 108 -14.74 -5.84 -7.71
C LEU A 108 -16.17 -6.29 -8.02
#